data_AF-A0A7X3P2M4-F1
#
_entry.id   AF-A0A7X3P2M4-F1
#
_cell.length_a   1.000
_cell.length_b   1.000
_cell.length_c   1.000
_cell.angle_alpha   90.00
_cell.angle_beta   90.00
_cell.angle_gamma   90.00
#
_symmetry.space_group_name_H-M   'P 1'
#
loop_
_entity.id
_entity.type
_entity.pdbx_description
1 polymer ?
#
loop_
_entity_poly.entity_id
_entity_poly.type
_entity_poly.pdbx_seq_one_letter_code
_entity_poly.pdbx_strand_id
1 'polypeptide(L)'
;MRDSGTWREYMVQRLASDPGGVKDYLQAIMEEYQTFGDLRVVLLALQTVAKAEGGISALAKRINAEPEMLSEELSSDKALTIDTLRTILNAFGCRLSIEPLETENLHPPTLILQTQD
;
A
#
# COMPACT_ATOMS: atom_id res chain seq x y z
N MET A 1 1.25 23.47 8.43
CA MET A 1 0.60 22.15 8.24
C MET A 1 -0.71 22.40 7.52
N ARG A 2 -0.75 22.22 6.20
CA ARG A 2 -1.93 22.48 5.37
C ARG A 2 -2.49 21.13 4.90
N ASP A 3 -3.76 20.89 5.20
CA ASP A 3 -4.71 20.23 4.30
C ASP A 3 -4.62 18.71 4.03
N SER A 4 -4.25 17.90 5.03
CA SER A 4 -4.35 16.42 4.92
C SER A 4 -5.78 15.91 4.67
N GLY A 5 -6.81 16.66 5.06
CA GLY A 5 -8.21 16.38 4.71
C GLY A 5 -8.47 16.49 3.20
N THR A 6 -8.02 17.59 2.58
CA THR A 6 -8.23 17.83 1.14
C THR A 6 -7.48 16.84 0.25
N TRP A 7 -6.24 16.46 0.63
CA TRP A 7 -5.48 15.48 -0.14
C TRP A 7 -6.14 14.10 -0.10
N ARG A 8 -6.57 13.65 1.09
CA ARG A 8 -7.25 12.37 1.23
C ARG A 8 -8.57 12.36 0.47
N GLU A 9 -9.36 13.43 0.58
CA GLU A 9 -10.63 13.56 -0.15
C GLU A 9 -10.42 13.55 -1.66
N TYR A 10 -9.40 14.26 -2.15
CA TYR A 10 -9.00 14.21 -3.56
C TYR A 10 -8.65 12.79 -3.99
N MET A 11 -7.84 12.07 -3.21
CA MET A 11 -7.44 10.71 -3.51
C MET A 11 -8.63 9.75 -3.53
N VAL A 12 -9.57 9.88 -2.59
CA VAL A 12 -10.82 9.09 -2.59
C VAL A 12 -11.60 9.32 -3.88
N GLN A 13 -11.78 10.57 -4.30
CA GLN A 13 -12.51 10.88 -5.54
C GLN A 13 -11.79 10.35 -6.78
N ARG A 14 -10.46 10.50 -6.84
CA ARG A 14 -9.63 10.02 -7.94
C ARG A 14 -9.74 8.50 -8.09
N LEU A 15 -9.56 7.76 -6.99
CA LEU A 15 -9.61 6.29 -7.00
C LEU A 15 -11.02 5.76 -7.28
N ALA A 16 -12.06 6.46 -6.84
CA ALA A 16 -13.44 6.11 -7.19
C ALA A 16 -13.74 6.30 -8.69
N SER A 17 -13.03 7.23 -9.36
CA SER A 17 -13.21 7.52 -10.79
C SER A 17 -12.30 6.69 -11.71
N ASP A 18 -11.21 6.15 -11.17
CA ASP A 18 -10.22 5.34 -11.89
C ASP A 18 -9.83 4.09 -11.07
N PRO A 19 -10.59 2.99 -11.21
CA PRO A 19 -10.30 1.74 -10.52
C PRO A 19 -8.92 1.15 -10.87
N GLY A 20 -8.37 1.47 -12.05
CA GLY A 20 -7.04 1.02 -12.46
C GLY A 20 -5.93 1.62 -11.60
N GLY A 21 -6.15 2.82 -11.05
CA GLY A 21 -5.20 3.54 -10.20
C GLY A 21 -5.02 2.95 -8.80
N VAL A 22 -5.89 2.04 -8.35
CA VAL A 22 -5.79 1.42 -7.01
C VAL A 22 -4.49 0.65 -6.83
N LYS A 23 -4.12 -0.17 -7.83
CA LYS A 23 -2.88 -0.96 -7.79
C LYS A 23 -1.66 -0.05 -7.69
N ASP A 24 -1.54 0.93 -8.57
CA ASP A 24 -0.37 1.80 -8.62
C ASP A 24 -0.28 2.69 -7.37
N TYR A 25 -1.42 3.12 -6.82
CA TYR A 25 -1.47 3.82 -5.55
C TYR A 25 -0.97 2.95 -4.38
N LEU A 26 -1.49 1.73 -4.24
CA LEU A 26 -1.07 0.82 -3.16
C LEU A 26 0.39 0.38 -3.31
N GLN A 27 0.87 0.20 -4.55
CA GLN A 27 2.27 -0.09 -4.84
C GLN A 27 3.19 1.02 -4.32
N ALA A 28 2.91 2.28 -4.68
CA ALA A 28 3.69 3.43 -4.22
C ALA A 28 3.73 3.54 -2.68
N ILE A 29 2.62 3.21 -2.01
CA ILE A 29 2.54 3.21 -0.55
C ILE A 29 3.39 2.08 0.06
N MET A 30 3.43 0.91 -0.57
CA MET A 30 4.27 -0.20 -0.11
C MET A 30 5.77 0.12 -0.28
N GLU A 31 6.14 0.80 -1.35
CA GLU A 31 7.52 1.30 -1.57
C GLU A 31 7.92 2.35 -0.52
N GLU A 32 7.01 3.27 -0.18
CA GLU A 32 7.22 4.25 0.89
C GLU A 32 7.37 3.56 2.25
N TYR A 33 6.52 2.57 2.55
CA TYR A 33 6.63 1.76 3.76
C TYR A 33 7.93 0.96 3.82
N GLN A 34 8.39 0.39 2.70
CA GLN A 34 9.66 -0.33 2.61
C GLN A 34 10.87 0.59 2.91
N THR A 35 10.76 1.87 2.55
CA THR A 35 11.81 2.89 2.76
C THR A 35 11.81 3.46 4.18
N PHE A 36 10.64 3.79 4.71
CA PHE A 36 10.52 4.57 5.96
C PHE A 36 9.95 3.78 7.15
N GLY A 37 9.34 2.62 6.93
CA GLY A 37 8.80 1.76 7.97
C GLY A 37 7.55 2.28 8.68
N ASP A 38 6.87 3.31 8.15
CA ASP A 38 5.66 3.87 8.78
C ASP A 38 4.40 3.11 8.39
N LEU A 39 4.00 2.15 9.21
CA LEU A 39 2.80 1.34 9.01
C LEU A 39 1.52 2.17 8.87
N ARG A 40 1.44 3.35 9.51
CA ARG A 40 0.24 4.19 9.49
C ARG A 40 -0.08 4.66 8.08
N VAL A 41 0.93 4.81 7.22
CA VAL A 41 0.75 5.19 5.81
C VAL A 41 0.04 4.06 5.05
N VAL A 42 0.42 2.80 5.30
CA VAL A 42 -0.22 1.61 4.70
C VAL A 42 -1.67 1.51 5.15
N LEU A 43 -1.92 1.55 6.47
CA LEU A 43 -3.27 1.45 7.02
C LEU A 43 -4.18 2.57 6.49
N LEU A 44 -3.63 3.78 6.40
CA LEU A 44 -4.36 4.90 5.85
C LEU A 44 -4.68 4.73 4.36
N ALA A 45 -3.76 4.19 3.57
CA ALA A 45 -4.00 3.93 2.16
C ALA A 45 -5.11 2.89 1.97
N LEU A 46 -5.12 1.81 2.77
CA LEU A 46 -6.19 0.81 2.75
C LEU A 46 -7.56 1.41 3.09
N GLN A 47 -7.63 2.30 4.10
CA GLN A 47 -8.85 3.04 4.42
C GLN A 47 -9.29 3.97 3.27
N THR A 48 -8.34 4.60 2.59
CA THR A 48 -8.59 5.52 1.48
C THR A 48 -9.19 4.77 0.29
N VAL A 49 -8.62 3.62 -0.07
CA VAL A 49 -9.17 2.73 -1.11
C VAL A 49 -10.54 2.20 -0.69
N ALA A 50 -10.69 1.74 0.56
CA ALA A 50 -11.99 1.29 1.06
C ALA A 50 -13.06 2.38 0.93
N LYS A 51 -12.73 3.64 1.29
CA LYS A 51 -13.63 4.79 1.14
C LYS A 51 -14.02 5.05 -0.32
N ALA A 52 -13.08 4.91 -1.26
CA ALA A 52 -13.33 5.05 -2.68
C ALA A 52 -14.25 3.94 -3.23
N GLU A 53 -14.17 2.72 -2.70
CA GLU A 53 -14.95 1.54 -3.12
C GLU A 53 -16.25 1.32 -2.32
N GLY A 54 -16.82 2.38 -1.73
CA GLY A 54 -18.11 2.30 -1.02
C GLY A 54 -18.01 2.20 0.51
N GLY A 55 -16.80 2.36 1.06
CA GLY A 55 -16.53 2.45 2.49
C GLY A 55 -16.18 1.12 3.17
N ILE A 56 -15.79 1.24 4.45
CA ILE A 56 -15.42 0.09 5.31
C ILE A 56 -16.52 -0.97 5.36
N SER A 57 -17.79 -0.57 5.43
CA SER A 57 -18.90 -1.51 5.47
C SER A 57 -19.05 -2.33 4.17
N ALA A 58 -18.74 -1.74 3.02
CA ALA A 58 -18.73 -2.46 1.74
C ALA A 58 -17.55 -3.44 1.66
N LEU A 59 -16.37 -3.03 2.12
CA LEU A 59 -15.20 -3.90 2.21
C LEU A 59 -15.43 -5.07 3.16
N ALA A 60 -15.92 -4.81 4.36
CA ALA A 60 -16.22 -5.82 5.39
C ALA A 60 -17.16 -6.90 4.85
N LYS A 61 -18.23 -6.50 4.13
CA LYS A 61 -19.13 -7.45 3.45
C LYS A 61 -18.41 -8.30 2.39
N ARG A 62 -17.51 -7.71 1.58
CA ARG A 62 -16.77 -8.44 0.54
C ARG A 62 -15.83 -9.49 1.10
N ILE A 63 -15.25 -9.23 2.28
CA ILE A 63 -14.30 -10.14 2.93
C ILE A 63 -14.93 -11.00 4.03
N ASN A 64 -16.26 -10.93 4.22
CA ASN A 64 -16.99 -11.64 5.27
C ASN A 64 -16.42 -11.38 6.68
N ALA A 65 -16.18 -10.11 7.01
CA ALA A 65 -15.71 -9.64 8.31
C ALA A 65 -16.72 -8.68 8.96
N GLU A 66 -16.60 -8.51 10.29
CA GLU A 66 -17.39 -7.53 11.02
C GLU A 66 -16.86 -6.10 10.76
N PRO A 67 -17.72 -5.14 10.34
CA PRO A 67 -17.28 -3.78 9.99
C PRO A 67 -16.57 -3.03 11.12
N GLU A 68 -17.02 -3.24 12.37
CA GLU A 68 -16.44 -2.60 13.55
C GLU A 68 -15.02 -3.14 13.79
N MET A 69 -14.84 -4.47 13.79
CA MET A 69 -13.52 -5.08 13.93
C MET A 69 -12.57 -4.65 12.80
N LEU A 70 -13.02 -4.61 11.55
CA LEU A 70 -12.19 -4.16 10.43
C LEU A 70 -11.81 -2.68 10.56
N SER A 71 -12.74 -1.85 11.04
CA SER A 71 -12.46 -0.44 11.30
C SER A 71 -11.43 -0.26 12.41
N GLU A 72 -11.56 -1.01 13.51
CA GLU A 72 -10.60 -1.00 14.62
C GLU A 72 -9.23 -1.46 14.17
N GLU A 73 -9.14 -2.57 13.44
CA GLU A 73 -7.89 -3.13 12.93
C GLU A 73 -7.16 -2.10 12.04
N LEU A 74 -7.88 -1.51 11.07
CA LEU A 74 -7.32 -0.52 10.15
C LEU A 74 -7.04 0.84 10.80
N SER A 75 -7.63 1.13 11.96
CA SER A 75 -7.39 2.38 12.70
C SER A 75 -6.40 2.21 13.85
N SER A 76 -5.96 0.98 14.11
CA SER A 76 -4.95 0.69 15.13
C SER A 76 -3.54 1.06 14.64
N ASP A 77 -2.57 1.08 15.55
CA ASP A 77 -1.14 1.17 15.20
C ASP A 77 -0.47 -0.23 15.18
N LYS A 78 -1.26 -1.30 15.05
CA LYS A 78 -0.76 -2.69 15.07
C LYS A 78 -0.53 -3.22 13.66
N ALA A 79 0.50 -4.04 13.51
CA ALA A 79 0.78 -4.73 12.25
C ALA A 79 -0.37 -5.65 11.85
N LEU A 80 -0.90 -5.45 10.64
CA LEU A 80 -1.83 -6.38 10.02
C LEU A 80 -1.17 -7.75 9.86
N THR A 81 -1.93 -8.81 10.12
CA THR A 81 -1.47 -10.15 9.74
C THR A 81 -1.34 -10.25 8.21
N ILE A 82 -0.43 -11.09 7.74
CA ILE A 82 -0.25 -11.32 6.29
C ILE A 82 -1.54 -11.84 5.64
N ASP A 83 -2.33 -12.63 6.37
CA ASP A 83 -3.62 -13.14 5.90
C ASP A 83 -4.67 -12.04 5.76
N THR A 84 -4.74 -11.13 6.73
CA THR A 84 -5.64 -9.97 6.67
C THR A 84 -5.25 -9.07 5.49
N LEU A 85 -3.96 -8.74 5.36
CA LEU A 85 -3.45 -7.93 4.26
C LEU A 85 -3.77 -8.58 2.90
N ARG A 86 -3.47 -9.87 2.74
CA ARG A 86 -3.80 -10.63 1.52
C ARG A 86 -5.29 -10.56 1.20
N THR A 87 -6.15 -10.74 2.20
CA THR A 87 -7.61 -10.75 2.03
C THR A 87 -8.13 -9.39 1.57
N ILE A 88 -7.63 -8.30 2.17
CA ILE A 88 -7.99 -6.93 1.78
C ILE A 88 -7.48 -6.61 0.37
N LEU A 89 -6.22 -6.95 0.06
CA LEU A 89 -5.66 -6.73 -1.28
C LEU A 89 -6.45 -7.49 -2.34
N ASN A 90 -6.80 -8.76 -2.09
CA ASN A 90 -7.63 -9.54 -3.00
C ASN A 90 -8.99 -8.90 -3.23
N ALA A 91 -9.61 -8.34 -2.18
CA ALA A 91 -10.85 -7.59 -2.33
C ALA A 91 -10.66 -6.41 -3.29
N PHE A 92 -9.55 -5.67 -3.17
CA PHE A 92 -9.19 -4.58 -4.08
C PHE A 92 -8.64 -5.01 -5.46
N GLY A 93 -8.73 -6.30 -5.81
CA GLY A 93 -8.22 -6.82 -7.09
C GLY A 93 -6.70 -6.87 -7.20
N CYS A 94 -5.99 -6.74 -6.07
CA CYS A 94 -4.53 -6.80 -5.96
C CYS A 94 -4.07 -8.13 -5.35
N ARG A 95 -2.77 -8.45 -5.44
CA ARG A 95 -2.14 -9.59 -4.76
C ARG A 95 -0.79 -9.19 -4.17
N LEU A 96 -0.34 -9.92 -3.16
CA LEU A 96 1.05 -9.85 -2.70
C LEU A 96 1.98 -10.38 -3.80
N SER A 97 3.15 -9.77 -3.93
CA SER A 97 4.21 -10.22 -4.82
C SER A 97 5.58 -10.03 -4.16
N ILE A 98 6.59 -10.72 -4.69
CA ILE A 98 7.97 -10.62 -4.22
C ILE A 98 8.76 -9.97 -5.35
N GLU A 99 9.45 -8.89 -5.02
CA GLU A 99 10.32 -8.17 -5.94
C GLU A 99 11.74 -8.14 -5.35
N PRO A 100 12.79 -8.09 -6.19
CA PRO A 100 14.15 -7.92 -5.70
C PRO A 100 14.26 -6.58 -4.97
N LEU A 101 15.02 -6.55 -3.87
CA LEU A 101 15.45 -5.28 -3.32
C LEU A 101 16.32 -4.59 -4.38
N GLU A 102 16.01 -3.34 -4.69
CA GLU A 102 16.96 -2.49 -5.40
C GLU A 102 18.20 -2.40 -4.51
N THR A 103 19.19 -3.22 -4.82
CA THR A 103 20.55 -2.95 -4.37
C THR A 103 20.86 -1.63 -5.04
N GLU A 104 20.90 -0.55 -4.25
CA GLU A 104 21.59 0.67 -4.68
C GLU A 104 22.85 0.19 -5.41
N ASN A 105 23.03 0.65 -6.65
CA ASN A 105 24.18 0.35 -7.46
C ASN A 105 25.45 0.71 -6.65
N LEU A 106 25.93 -0.22 -5.84
CA LEU A 106 27.33 -0.34 -5.47
C LEU A 106 27.99 -0.64 -6.79
N HIS A 107 28.30 0.42 -7.55
CA HIS A 107 29.37 0.37 -8.52
C HIS A 107 30.54 -0.28 -7.78
N PRO A 108 30.97 -1.51 -8.10
CA PRO A 108 32.38 -1.79 -7.88
C PRO A 108 33.11 -0.75 -8.75
N PRO A 109 34.10 -0.01 -8.22
CA PRO A 109 34.99 0.71 -9.11
C PRO A 109 35.49 -0.36 -10.09
N THR A 110 35.19 -0.17 -11.38
CA THR A 110 35.74 -1.02 -12.42
C THR A 110 37.26 -0.89 -12.33
N LEU A 111 37.89 -1.76 -11.55
CA LEU A 111 39.30 -2.05 -11.65
C LEU A 111 39.43 -2.74 -13.00
N ILE A 112 39.70 -1.93 -14.03
CA ILE A 112 40.26 -2.42 -15.28
C ILE A 112 41.64 -2.97 -14.92
N LEU A 113 41.68 -4.19 -14.43
CA LEU A 113 42.85 -5.05 -14.56
C LEU A 113 42.73 -5.72 -15.93
N GLN A 114 43.24 -5.00 -16.93
CA GLN A 114 43.73 -5.60 -18.16
C GLN A 114 45.26 -5.44 -18.11
N THR A 115 45.90 -6.38 -17.44
CA THR A 115 47.28 -6.77 -17.76
C THR A 115 47.26 -7.80 -18.89
N GLN A 116 48.31 -7.73 -19.72
CA GLN A 116 48.77 -8.67 -20.77
C GLN A 116 48.18 -8.38 -22.17
N ASP A 117 48.97 -8.22 -23.24
CA ASP A 117 50.38 -8.56 -23.56
C ASP A 117 51.15 -7.37 -24.15
#